data_AF-A0A3E1BJB1-F1
#
_entry.id   AF-A0A3E1BJB1-F1
#
_cell.length_a   1.000
_cell.length_b   1.000
_cell.length_c   1.000
_cell.angle_alpha   90.00
_cell.angle_beta   90.00
_cell.angle_gamma   90.00
#
_symmetry.space_group_name_H-M   'P 1'
#
loop_
_entity.id
_entity.type
_entity.pdbx_description
1 polymer ?
#
loop_
_entity_poly.entity_id
_entity_poly.type
_entity_poly.pdbx_seq_one_letter_code
_entity_poly.pdbx_strand_id
1 'polypeptide(L)'
;MTTESTYGESASHGSARICRGCWDQMHMPIPIGGPLALPFRAFGITRSKMNPDICTICERSFQYVKKQRQITVDATILFADIRGFTDLSERIEAVQLSEIVSLFQDRCAQAIWAHDGIVNKQMGDGLMAIFNFPIVRKDHASAAIRAAQEIQRNCAVALNGLALEALPGRTLGVGVGIHSGEVQIGEFSSFRSDFTAIGGVVNLAARLESQAAAGEILISAETAAKAPDLTAGAETRRLTLKGIEQPVKASVLIKR
;
A
#
# COMPACT_ATOMS: atom_id res chain seq x y z
N MET A 1 0.82 10.98 37.38
CA MET A 1 -0.47 10.27 37.58
C MET A 1 -1.25 10.48 36.29
N THR A 2 -1.41 9.39 35.52
CA THR A 2 -2.25 9.20 34.32
C THR A 2 -2.11 10.20 33.16
N THR A 3 -1.17 9.94 32.25
CA THR A 3 -1.31 10.31 30.84
C THR A 3 -2.22 9.29 30.16
N GLU A 4 -3.43 9.70 29.81
CA GLU A 4 -4.37 8.91 29.02
C GLU A 4 -3.77 8.58 27.65
N SER A 5 -3.60 7.29 27.41
CA SER A 5 -3.26 6.73 26.12
C SER A 5 -4.53 6.68 25.27
N THR A 6 -4.73 7.68 24.40
CA THR A 6 -5.66 7.59 23.28
C THR A 6 -4.92 6.99 22.08
N TYR A 7 -4.60 5.70 22.17
CA TYR A 7 -4.40 4.90 20.98
C TYR A 7 -5.78 4.72 20.33
N GLY A 8 -5.99 5.48 19.26
CA GLY A 8 -7.22 5.47 18.47
C GLY A 8 -7.63 4.05 18.10
N GLU A 9 -8.93 3.82 18.16
CA GLU A 9 -9.63 2.62 17.72
C GLU A 9 -9.01 2.09 16.42
N SER A 10 -8.57 0.82 16.46
CA SER A 10 -8.27 0.06 15.26
C SER A 10 -9.47 0.12 14.33
N ALA A 11 -9.36 0.84 13.21
CA ALA A 11 -10.40 0.88 12.20
C ALA A 11 -10.73 -0.57 11.78
N SER A 12 -11.99 -0.98 11.91
CA SER A 12 -12.43 -2.31 11.52
C SER A 12 -12.57 -2.35 9.98
N HIS A 13 -11.55 -2.82 9.25
CA HIS A 13 -11.69 -3.01 7.80
C HIS A 13 -12.66 -4.12 7.48
N GLY A 14 -13.43 -3.93 6.40
CA GLY A 14 -14.47 -4.88 5.99
C GLY A 14 -15.78 -4.74 6.76
N SER A 15 -15.94 -3.69 7.59
CA SER A 15 -17.22 -3.37 8.22
C SER A 15 -18.14 -2.54 7.32
N ALA A 16 -17.61 -1.94 6.25
CA ALA A 16 -18.38 -1.08 5.37
C ALA A 16 -19.58 -1.85 4.77
N ARG A 17 -20.79 -1.31 4.93
CA ARG A 17 -22.00 -1.88 4.34
C ARG A 17 -22.22 -1.40 2.91
N ILE A 18 -21.72 -0.20 2.60
CA ILE A 18 -21.76 0.43 1.28
C ILE A 18 -20.33 0.57 0.77
N CYS A 19 -20.13 0.31 -0.53
CA CYS A 19 -18.85 0.49 -1.19
C CYS A 19 -18.40 1.95 -1.14
N ARG A 20 -17.27 2.21 -0.47
CA ARG A 20 -16.71 3.56 -0.35
C ARG A 20 -16.25 4.10 -1.70
N GLY A 21 -15.59 3.29 -2.52
CA GLY A 21 -15.11 3.73 -3.83
C GLY A 21 -16.24 4.14 -4.79
N CYS A 22 -17.33 3.36 -4.87
CA CYS A 22 -18.48 3.72 -5.70
C CYS A 22 -19.18 4.99 -5.19
N TRP A 23 -19.25 5.17 -3.87
CA TRP A 23 -19.79 6.37 -3.26
C TRP A 23 -18.93 7.60 -3.56
N ASP A 24 -17.63 7.54 -3.30
CA ASP A 24 -16.73 8.69 -3.48
C ASP A 24 -16.58 9.09 -4.96
N GLN A 25 -16.60 8.12 -5.88
CA GLN A 25 -16.35 8.38 -7.31
C GLN A 25 -17.60 8.77 -8.10
N MET A 26 -18.79 8.36 -7.64
CA MET A 26 -20.04 8.47 -8.40
C MET A 26 -21.26 8.84 -7.55
N HIS A 27 -21.13 8.89 -6.22
CA HIS A 27 -22.25 8.97 -5.28
C HIS A 27 -23.24 7.81 -5.43
N MET A 28 -22.74 6.62 -5.81
CA MET A 28 -23.57 5.42 -6.00
C MET A 28 -23.50 4.51 -4.76
N PRO A 29 -24.61 4.30 -4.03
CA PRO A 29 -24.61 3.53 -2.78
C PRO A 29 -24.70 2.02 -3.05
N ILE A 30 -23.62 1.42 -3.56
CA ILE A 30 -23.54 -0.02 -3.83
C ILE A 30 -23.44 -0.81 -2.51
N PRO A 31 -24.43 -1.64 -2.13
CA PRO A 31 -24.35 -2.49 -0.94
C PRO A 31 -23.33 -3.61 -1.14
N ILE A 32 -22.38 -3.74 -0.20
CA ILE A 32 -21.36 -4.80 -0.19
C ILE A 32 -21.38 -5.65 1.09
N GLY A 33 -22.18 -5.24 2.08
CA GLY A 33 -22.37 -5.95 3.33
C GLY A 33 -23.85 -6.08 3.70
N GLY A 34 -24.16 -7.13 4.47
CA GLY A 34 -25.52 -7.40 4.95
C GLY A 34 -26.49 -7.96 3.89
N PRO A 35 -27.77 -8.13 4.24
CA PRO A 35 -28.78 -8.75 3.36
C PRO A 35 -29.01 -7.98 2.05
N LEU A 36 -28.86 -6.66 2.06
CA LEU A 36 -29.03 -5.81 0.87
C LEU A 36 -27.99 -6.08 -0.23
N ALA A 37 -26.86 -6.70 0.11
CA ALA A 37 -25.82 -7.07 -0.86
C ALA A 37 -26.14 -8.36 -1.65
N LEU A 38 -27.13 -9.16 -1.23
CA LEU A 38 -27.47 -10.44 -1.88
C LEU A 38 -27.75 -10.31 -3.39
N PRO A 39 -28.61 -9.39 -3.86
CA PRO A 39 -28.82 -9.23 -5.31
C PRO A 39 -27.53 -8.83 -6.02
N PHE A 40 -26.73 -7.93 -5.46
CA PHE A 40 -25.46 -7.48 -6.02
C PHE A 40 -24.46 -8.64 -6.16
N ARG A 41 -24.37 -9.51 -5.15
CA ARG A 41 -23.53 -10.72 -5.19
C ARG A 41 -23.96 -11.69 -6.29
N ALA A 42 -25.27 -11.84 -6.54
CA ALA A 42 -25.77 -12.66 -7.64
C ALA A 42 -25.34 -12.12 -9.02
N PHE A 43 -25.11 -10.81 -9.14
CA PHE A 43 -24.53 -10.17 -10.32
C PHE A 43 -23.00 -10.08 -10.30
N GLY A 44 -22.31 -10.77 -9.38
CA GLY A 44 -20.86 -10.78 -9.28
C GLY A 44 -20.24 -9.55 -8.61
N ILE A 45 -21.07 -8.69 -7.99
CA ILE A 45 -20.62 -7.51 -7.24
C ILE A 45 -20.40 -7.94 -5.78
N THR A 46 -19.14 -8.15 -5.43
CA THR A 46 -18.70 -8.59 -4.10
C THR A 46 -17.69 -7.60 -3.53
N ARG A 47 -17.26 -7.80 -2.28
CA ARG A 47 -16.09 -7.09 -1.74
C ARG A 47 -14.87 -7.35 -2.63
N SER A 48 -14.05 -6.32 -2.77
CA SER A 48 -12.78 -6.34 -3.48
C SER A 48 -11.70 -7.04 -2.65
N LYS A 49 -10.74 -7.65 -3.34
CA LYS A 49 -9.52 -8.17 -2.70
C LYS A 49 -8.47 -7.08 -2.48
N MET A 50 -8.54 -5.99 -3.25
CA MET A 50 -7.63 -4.85 -3.13
C MET A 50 -7.90 -4.02 -1.88
N ASN A 51 -9.17 -3.90 -1.45
CA ASN A 51 -9.59 -3.37 -0.15
C ASN A 51 -11.00 -3.88 0.18
N PRO A 52 -11.25 -4.46 1.37
CA PRO A 52 -12.55 -5.04 1.69
C PRO A 52 -13.69 -4.01 1.76
N ASP A 53 -13.41 -2.72 1.90
CA ASP A 53 -14.40 -1.63 1.96
C ASP A 53 -14.81 -1.08 0.58
N ILE A 54 -14.29 -1.66 -0.51
CA ILE A 54 -14.73 -1.40 -1.89
C ILE A 54 -15.28 -2.68 -2.54
N CYS A 55 -15.96 -2.53 -3.68
CA CYS A 55 -16.52 -3.66 -4.44
C CYS A 55 -15.71 -3.99 -5.69
N THR A 56 -16.00 -5.13 -6.31
CA THR A 56 -15.40 -5.58 -7.57
C THR A 56 -15.66 -4.65 -8.76
N ILE A 57 -16.68 -3.77 -8.71
CA ILE A 57 -16.89 -2.72 -9.74
C ILE A 57 -15.72 -1.73 -9.73
N CYS A 58 -15.26 -1.35 -8.53
CA CYS A 58 -14.12 -0.45 -8.38
C CYS A 58 -12.82 -1.04 -8.98
N GLU A 59 -12.71 -2.36 -9.04
CA GLU A 59 -11.58 -3.08 -9.64
C GLU A 59 -11.72 -3.24 -11.16
N ARG A 60 -12.91 -3.57 -11.66
CA ARG A 60 -13.11 -4.16 -13.01
C ARG A 60 -13.90 -3.33 -13.99
N SER A 61 -14.50 -2.24 -13.53
CA SER A 61 -15.53 -1.54 -14.32
C SER A 61 -15.21 -0.08 -14.54
N PHE A 62 -13.92 0.29 -14.49
CA PHE A 62 -13.51 1.68 -14.70
C PHE A 62 -13.94 2.19 -16.08
N GLN A 63 -13.72 1.39 -17.13
CA GLN A 63 -14.14 1.72 -18.50
C GLN A 63 -15.67 1.81 -18.65
N TYR A 64 -16.43 0.91 -18.02
CA TYR A 64 -17.89 0.89 -18.11
C TYR A 64 -18.54 2.03 -17.32
N VAL A 65 -17.93 2.40 -16.21
CA VAL A 65 -18.45 3.39 -15.26
C VAL A 65 -18.08 4.81 -15.66
N LYS A 66 -16.81 5.08 -15.99
CA LYS A 66 -16.33 6.42 -16.32
C LYS A 66 -16.35 6.72 -17.82
N LYS A 67 -16.69 5.73 -18.67
CA LYS A 67 -16.54 5.79 -20.15
C LYS A 67 -15.12 6.17 -20.60
N GLN A 68 -14.12 6.03 -19.72
CA GLN A 68 -12.72 6.35 -19.96
C GLN A 68 -11.88 5.14 -19.55
N ARG A 69 -10.86 4.80 -20.34
CA ARG A 69 -9.96 3.68 -20.04
C ARG A 69 -8.91 4.03 -18.98
N GLN A 70 -8.61 5.32 -18.86
CA GLN A 70 -7.62 5.86 -17.94
C GLN A 70 -8.03 7.25 -17.45
N ILE A 71 -7.64 7.60 -16.23
CA ILE A 71 -7.75 8.94 -15.66
C ILE A 71 -6.41 9.36 -15.08
N THR A 72 -6.22 10.68 -14.97
CA THR A 72 -5.11 11.24 -14.20
C THR A 72 -5.63 11.63 -12.83
N VAL A 73 -4.96 11.14 -11.78
CA VAL A 73 -5.31 11.41 -10.38
C VAL A 73 -4.04 11.80 -9.65
N ASP A 74 -4.10 12.81 -8.79
CA ASP A 74 -3.06 13.02 -7.80
C ASP A 74 -3.16 11.94 -6.72
N ALA A 75 -2.18 11.04 -6.65
CA ALA A 75 -2.22 9.89 -5.75
C ALA A 75 -0.91 9.75 -4.99
N THR A 76 -0.91 8.91 -3.96
CA THR A 76 0.34 8.43 -3.34
C THR A 76 0.51 6.96 -3.63
N ILE A 77 1.70 6.62 -4.12
CA ILE A 77 2.13 5.24 -4.39
C ILE A 77 3.08 4.82 -3.26
N LEU A 78 2.81 3.65 -2.70
CA LEU A 78 3.66 3.00 -1.71
C LEU A 78 4.11 1.65 -2.26
N PHE A 79 5.40 1.38 -2.19
CA PHE A 79 5.96 0.05 -2.38
C PHE A 79 6.55 -0.43 -1.05
N ALA A 80 6.35 -1.71 -0.74
CA ALA A 80 6.93 -2.37 0.43
C ALA A 80 7.48 -3.72 0.02
N ASP A 81 8.66 -4.08 0.54
CA ASP A 81 9.37 -5.30 0.19
C ASP A 81 10.19 -5.85 1.37
N ILE A 82 10.35 -7.17 1.45
CA ILE A 82 11.10 -7.83 2.52
C ILE A 82 12.61 -7.79 2.23
N ARG A 83 13.39 -7.20 3.13
CA ARG A 83 14.85 -7.18 3.02
C ARG A 83 15.49 -8.49 3.44
N GLY A 84 16.40 -8.97 2.59
CA GLY A 84 17.08 -10.25 2.76
C GLY A 84 16.22 -11.45 2.34
N PHE A 85 15.08 -11.23 1.64
CA PHE A 85 14.20 -12.30 1.22
C PHE A 85 14.86 -13.26 0.22
N THR A 86 15.63 -12.76 -0.75
CA THR A 86 16.32 -13.62 -1.71
C THR A 86 17.28 -14.59 -0.99
N ASP A 87 18.13 -14.07 -0.11
CA ASP A 87 19.03 -14.89 0.73
C ASP A 87 18.26 -15.92 1.58
N LEU A 88 17.09 -15.53 2.11
CA LEU A 88 16.22 -16.40 2.89
C LEU A 88 15.62 -17.51 2.03
N SER A 89 15.15 -17.19 0.83
CA SER A 89 14.47 -18.11 -0.08
C SER A 89 15.35 -19.28 -0.55
N GLU A 90 16.67 -19.11 -0.52
CA GLU A 90 17.64 -20.15 -0.83
C GLU A 90 17.91 -21.11 0.34
N ARG A 91 17.47 -20.76 1.55
CA ARG A 91 17.86 -21.44 2.81
C ARG A 91 16.70 -22.11 3.54
N ILE A 92 15.47 -21.82 3.16
CA ILE A 92 14.28 -22.39 3.79
C ILE A 92 13.43 -23.17 2.79
N GLU A 93 12.65 -24.10 3.30
CA GLU A 93 11.73 -24.89 2.48
C GLU A 93 10.64 -24.00 1.85
N ALA A 94 10.21 -24.35 0.64
CA ALA A 94 9.25 -23.55 -0.12
C ALA A 94 7.92 -23.32 0.62
N VAL A 95 7.49 -24.27 1.44
CA VAL A 95 6.27 -24.15 2.27
C VAL A 95 6.43 -23.04 3.31
N GLN A 96 7.55 -23.03 4.04
CA GLN A 96 7.85 -22.00 5.05
C GLN A 96 8.01 -20.63 4.39
N LEU A 97 8.63 -20.57 3.20
CA LEU A 97 8.75 -19.33 2.44
C LEU A 97 7.38 -18.76 2.07
N SER A 98 6.47 -19.62 1.61
CA SER A 98 5.10 -19.22 1.26
C SER A 98 4.32 -18.69 2.48
N GLU A 99 4.53 -19.27 3.67
CA GLU A 99 3.92 -18.79 4.91
C GLU A 99 4.45 -17.40 5.29
N ILE A 100 5.75 -17.15 5.16
CA ILE A 100 6.37 -15.84 5.42
C ILE A 100 5.80 -14.78 4.45
N VAL A 101 5.75 -15.10 3.16
CA VAL A 101 5.20 -14.18 2.15
C VAL A 101 3.73 -13.89 2.44
N SER A 102 2.92 -14.92 2.70
CA SER A 102 1.51 -14.74 3.02
C SER A 102 1.31 -13.86 4.25
N LEU A 103 2.06 -14.12 5.33
CA LEU A 103 1.99 -13.33 6.55
C LEU A 103 2.39 -11.88 6.32
N PHE A 104 3.48 -11.64 5.58
CA PHE A 104 3.90 -10.29 5.19
C PHE A 104 2.81 -9.57 4.40
N GLN A 105 2.29 -10.21 3.34
CA GLN A 105 1.26 -9.64 2.50
C GLN A 105 -0.01 -9.31 3.28
N ASP A 106 -0.44 -10.19 4.20
CA ASP A 106 -1.62 -9.97 5.05
C ASP A 106 -1.42 -8.79 6.00
N ARG A 107 -0.25 -8.70 6.66
CA ARG A 107 0.06 -7.59 7.58
C ARG A 107 0.14 -6.26 6.85
N CYS A 108 0.71 -6.25 5.66
CA CYS A 108 0.73 -5.05 4.83
C CYS A 108 -0.65 -4.66 4.35
N ALA A 109 -1.45 -5.61 3.86
CA ALA A 109 -2.79 -5.36 3.39
C ALA A 109 -3.65 -4.74 4.50
N GLN A 110 -3.62 -5.32 5.71
CA GLN A 110 -4.32 -4.77 6.89
C GLN A 110 -3.92 -3.32 7.18
N ALA A 111 -2.61 -3.03 7.22
CA ALA A 111 -2.11 -1.68 7.44
C ALA A 111 -2.49 -0.71 6.31
N ILE A 112 -2.52 -1.16 5.06
CA ILE A 112 -2.91 -0.31 3.91
C ILE A 112 -4.40 0.01 3.98
N TRP A 113 -5.24 -0.99 4.28
CA TRP A 113 -6.69 -0.80 4.43
C TRP A 113 -7.02 0.12 5.61
N ALA A 114 -6.24 0.07 6.70
CA ALA A 114 -6.28 1.00 7.86
C ALA A 114 -6.23 2.47 7.51
N HIS A 115 -5.59 2.79 6.40
CA HIS A 115 -5.47 4.17 5.96
C HIS A 115 -6.11 4.38 4.58
N ASP A 116 -7.13 3.59 4.27
CA ASP A 116 -7.97 3.69 3.06
C ASP A 116 -7.21 3.52 1.74
N GLY A 117 -6.04 2.88 1.78
CA GLY A 117 -5.31 2.50 0.59
C GLY A 117 -5.88 1.22 -0.03
N ILE A 118 -5.50 0.97 -1.28
CA ILE A 118 -5.74 -0.31 -1.95
C ILE A 118 -4.43 -1.04 -2.21
N VAL A 119 -4.42 -2.36 -2.03
CA VAL A 119 -3.32 -3.22 -2.50
C VAL A 119 -3.54 -3.48 -3.98
N ASN A 120 -2.77 -2.82 -4.85
CA ASN A 120 -2.95 -2.93 -6.29
C ASN A 120 -2.27 -4.16 -6.87
N LYS A 121 -1.03 -4.42 -6.47
CA LYS A 121 -0.24 -5.56 -6.96
C LYS A 121 0.54 -6.21 -5.83
N GLN A 122 0.62 -7.54 -5.89
CA GLN A 122 1.52 -8.35 -5.09
C GLN A 122 2.55 -8.97 -6.04
N MET A 123 3.82 -8.88 -5.68
CA MET A 123 4.97 -9.14 -6.54
C MET A 123 5.99 -9.97 -5.75
N GLY A 124 5.66 -11.24 -5.50
CA GLY A 124 6.49 -12.11 -4.66
C GLY A 124 6.52 -11.61 -3.22
N ASP A 125 7.69 -11.19 -2.78
CA ASP A 125 8.03 -10.60 -1.49
C ASP A 125 7.69 -9.11 -1.35
N GLY A 126 7.25 -8.48 -2.45
CA GLY A 126 6.85 -7.09 -2.47
C GLY A 126 5.37 -6.86 -2.77
N LEU A 127 4.92 -5.64 -2.54
CA LEU A 127 3.61 -5.16 -2.97
C LEU A 127 3.60 -3.68 -3.30
N MET A 128 2.58 -3.29 -4.05
CA MET A 128 2.27 -1.93 -4.46
C MET A 128 0.90 -1.53 -3.93
N ALA A 129 0.82 -0.37 -3.31
CA ALA A 129 -0.40 0.24 -2.85
C ALA A 129 -0.66 1.61 -3.49
N ILE A 130 -1.94 1.95 -3.63
CA ILE A 130 -2.40 3.23 -4.15
C ILE A 130 -3.31 3.88 -3.11
N PHE A 131 -3.07 5.16 -2.84
CA PHE A 131 -3.91 6.00 -1.98
C PHE A 131 -4.51 7.13 -2.81
N ASN A 132 -5.69 7.61 -2.39
CA ASN A 132 -6.55 8.58 -3.11
C ASN A 132 -7.31 8.03 -4.33
N PHE A 133 -7.28 6.72 -4.55
CA PHE A 133 -8.10 6.09 -5.56
C PHE A 133 -8.32 4.59 -5.26
N PRO A 134 -9.54 4.03 -5.43
CA PRO A 134 -10.81 4.70 -5.77
C PRO A 134 -11.46 5.39 -4.57
N ILE A 135 -10.98 5.12 -3.35
CA ILE A 135 -11.39 5.85 -2.15
C ILE A 135 -10.72 7.22 -2.19
N VAL A 136 -11.51 8.29 -2.16
CA VAL A 136 -10.98 9.66 -2.25
C VAL A 136 -10.51 10.10 -0.88
N ARG A 137 -9.28 10.59 -0.81
CA ARG A 137 -8.63 10.98 0.43
C ARG A 137 -7.70 12.17 0.23
N LYS A 138 -8.08 13.33 0.77
CA LYS A 138 -7.31 14.58 0.62
C LYS A 138 -5.94 14.52 1.29
N ASP A 139 -5.82 13.80 2.40
CA ASP A 139 -4.58 13.59 3.15
C ASP A 139 -3.87 12.27 2.74
N HIS A 140 -4.00 11.85 1.48
CA HIS A 140 -3.49 10.56 0.99
C HIS A 140 -1.98 10.35 1.23
N ALA A 141 -1.17 11.41 1.19
CA ALA A 141 0.25 11.36 1.53
C ALA A 141 0.46 10.97 3.01
N SER A 142 -0.26 11.62 3.92
CA SER A 142 -0.23 11.30 5.35
C SER A 142 -0.75 9.89 5.64
N ALA A 143 -1.80 9.48 4.92
CA ALA A 143 -2.37 8.14 5.00
C ALA A 143 -1.33 7.06 4.64
N ALA A 144 -0.63 7.24 3.52
CA ALA A 144 0.40 6.33 3.07
C ALA A 144 1.57 6.23 4.04
N ILE A 145 2.01 7.37 4.62
CA ILE A 145 3.08 7.37 5.62
C ILE A 145 2.65 6.62 6.89
N ARG A 146 1.43 6.83 7.37
CA ARG A 146 0.89 6.11 8.55
C ARG A 146 0.76 4.62 8.28
N ALA A 147 0.28 4.24 7.10
CA ALA A 147 0.26 2.85 6.66
C ALA A 147 1.66 2.25 6.64
N ALA A 148 2.66 2.95 6.11
CA ALA A 148 4.05 2.49 6.12
C ALA A 148 4.61 2.30 7.54
N GLN A 149 4.35 3.24 8.45
CA GLN A 149 4.74 3.11 9.85
C GLN A 149 4.06 1.93 10.54
N GLU A 150 2.82 1.63 10.18
CA GLU A 150 2.09 0.47 10.67
C GLU A 150 2.59 -0.85 10.07
N ILE A 151 2.95 -0.87 8.77
CA ILE A 151 3.66 -1.99 8.13
C ILE A 151 4.94 -2.30 8.90
N GLN A 152 5.77 -1.30 9.18
CA GLN A 152 7.02 -1.50 9.92
C GLN A 152 6.78 -2.09 11.32
N ARG A 153 5.70 -1.68 12.00
CA ARG A 153 5.34 -2.22 13.33
C ARG A 153 4.83 -3.66 13.22
N ASN A 154 3.87 -3.92 12.35
CA ASN A 154 3.20 -5.21 12.23
C ASN A 154 4.13 -6.30 11.68
N CYS A 155 4.92 -5.98 10.66
CA CYS A 155 5.84 -6.93 10.05
C CYS A 155 7.06 -7.20 10.94
N ALA A 156 7.57 -6.22 11.71
CA ALA A 156 8.68 -6.46 12.61
C ALA A 156 8.34 -7.50 13.70
N VAL A 157 7.11 -7.49 14.23
CA VAL A 157 6.67 -8.49 15.21
C VAL A 157 6.59 -9.88 14.56
N ALA A 158 5.98 -9.94 13.37
CA ALA A 158 5.73 -11.18 12.65
C ALA A 158 7.01 -11.84 12.11
N LEU A 159 7.87 -11.06 11.44
CA LEU A 159 9.06 -11.56 10.76
C LEU A 159 10.18 -11.94 11.73
N ASN A 160 10.33 -11.22 12.86
CA ASN A 160 11.37 -11.56 13.83
C ASN A 160 11.12 -12.90 14.53
N GLY A 161 9.86 -13.30 14.72
CA GLY A 161 9.52 -14.62 15.27
C GLY A 161 9.99 -15.76 14.36
N LEU A 162 9.78 -15.61 13.05
CA LEU A 162 10.15 -16.63 12.05
C LEU A 162 11.64 -16.59 11.68
N ALA A 163 12.25 -15.40 11.65
CA ALA A 163 13.68 -15.22 11.36
C ALA A 163 14.57 -15.81 12.45
N LEU A 164 14.15 -15.78 13.72
CA LEU A 164 14.93 -16.32 14.83
C LEU A 164 15.21 -17.82 14.67
N GLU A 165 14.26 -18.54 14.08
CA GLU A 165 14.33 -19.99 13.86
C GLU A 165 15.07 -20.35 12.58
N ALA A 166 14.95 -19.53 11.52
CA ALA A 166 15.50 -19.81 10.20
C ALA A 166 16.88 -19.19 9.90
N LEU A 167 17.19 -18.01 10.48
CA LEU A 167 18.43 -17.26 10.20
C LEU A 167 19.02 -16.65 11.50
N PRO A 168 19.74 -17.45 12.31
CA PRO A 168 20.37 -16.96 13.54
C PRO A 168 21.26 -15.74 13.27
N GLY A 169 20.99 -14.62 13.96
CA GLY A 169 21.79 -13.40 13.89
C GLY A 169 21.45 -12.45 12.73
N ARG A 170 20.40 -12.71 11.93
CA ARG A 170 19.89 -11.76 10.92
C ARG A 170 18.50 -11.25 11.29
N THR A 171 18.31 -9.93 11.19
CA THR A 171 17.00 -9.29 11.32
C THR A 171 16.35 -9.16 9.95
N LEU A 172 15.21 -9.80 9.76
CA LEU A 172 14.33 -9.50 8.63
C LEU A 172 13.60 -8.18 8.90
N GLY A 173 13.51 -7.34 7.89
CA GLY A 173 12.76 -6.09 7.99
C GLY A 173 12.19 -5.71 6.64
N VAL A 174 11.35 -4.68 6.64
CA VAL A 174 10.68 -4.22 5.43
C VAL A 174 11.35 -2.93 4.98
N GLY A 175 11.64 -2.80 3.69
CA GLY A 175 11.97 -1.52 3.06
C GLY A 175 10.70 -0.94 2.47
N VAL A 176 10.44 0.36 2.68
CA VAL A 176 9.26 1.03 2.13
C VAL A 176 9.67 2.29 1.37
N GLY A 177 9.08 2.50 0.19
CA GLY A 177 9.25 3.71 -0.62
C GLY A 177 7.93 4.37 -0.93
N ILE A 178 7.85 5.69 -0.76
CA ILE A 178 6.61 6.46 -0.93
C ILE A 178 6.85 7.70 -1.79
N HIS A 179 6.05 7.84 -2.84
CA HIS A 179 6.05 9.04 -3.67
C HIS A 179 4.63 9.45 -4.09
N SER A 180 4.41 10.75 -4.21
CA SER A 180 3.11 11.35 -4.50
C SER A 180 3.19 12.25 -5.72
N GLY A 181 2.16 12.21 -6.56
CA GLY A 181 2.05 13.06 -7.72
C GLY A 181 0.93 12.61 -8.65
N GLU A 182 0.80 13.31 -9.78
CA GLU A 182 -0.16 12.95 -10.82
C GLU A 182 0.22 11.63 -11.50
N VAL A 183 -0.69 10.66 -11.43
CA VAL A 183 -0.49 9.32 -11.95
C VAL A 183 -1.63 8.93 -12.87
N GLN A 184 -1.30 8.20 -13.94
CA GLN A 184 -2.32 7.62 -14.81
C GLN A 184 -2.77 6.28 -14.25
N ILE A 185 -4.07 6.17 -13.99
CA ILE A 185 -4.72 5.00 -13.41
C ILE A 185 -5.75 4.46 -14.40
N GLY A 186 -5.74 3.16 -14.67
CA GLY A 186 -6.67 2.55 -15.59
C GLY A 186 -6.31 1.15 -16.04
N GLU A 187 -6.93 0.73 -17.15
CA GLU A 187 -6.71 -0.56 -17.81
C GLU A 187 -5.89 -0.36 -19.09
N PHE A 188 -4.63 -0.82 -19.07
CA PHE A 188 -3.66 -0.57 -20.15
C PHE A 188 -3.56 -1.68 -21.20
N SER A 189 -4.15 -2.86 -20.95
CA SER A 189 -4.19 -3.96 -21.91
C SER A 189 -5.62 -4.35 -22.25
N SER A 190 -5.85 -4.68 -23.53
CA SER A 190 -7.14 -5.16 -24.04
C SER A 190 -7.42 -6.62 -23.71
N PHE A 191 -6.39 -7.41 -23.38
CA PHE A 191 -6.50 -8.84 -23.11
C PHE A 191 -6.28 -9.20 -21.64
N ARG A 192 -5.59 -8.32 -20.89
CA ARG A 192 -5.43 -8.39 -19.43
C ARG A 192 -5.79 -7.04 -18.83
N SER A 193 -7.06 -6.88 -18.47
CA SER A 193 -7.63 -5.66 -17.90
C SER A 193 -7.30 -5.51 -16.41
N ASP A 194 -6.03 -5.70 -16.04
CA ASP A 194 -5.61 -5.46 -14.65
C ASP A 194 -5.55 -3.95 -14.44
N PHE A 195 -6.47 -3.48 -13.61
CA PHE A 195 -6.48 -2.10 -13.13
C PHE A 195 -5.16 -1.80 -12.40
N THR A 196 -4.43 -0.78 -12.85
CA THR A 196 -3.14 -0.39 -12.25
C THR A 196 -2.88 1.11 -12.42
N ALA A 197 -1.89 1.61 -11.69
CA ALA A 197 -1.25 2.89 -11.96
C ALA A 197 0.02 2.68 -12.82
N ILE A 198 0.34 3.63 -13.69
CA ILE A 198 1.61 3.69 -14.43
C ILE A 198 2.19 5.12 -14.45
N GLY A 199 3.48 5.23 -14.74
CA GLY A 199 4.16 6.49 -15.00
C GLY A 199 5.33 6.77 -14.07
N GLY A 200 5.89 7.98 -14.19
CA GLY A 200 7.06 8.42 -13.43
C GLY A 200 6.86 8.30 -11.92
N VAL A 201 5.65 8.59 -11.42
CA VAL A 201 5.33 8.52 -9.98
C VAL A 201 5.50 7.10 -9.44
N VAL A 202 4.98 6.10 -10.15
CA VAL A 202 5.11 4.68 -9.76
C VAL A 202 6.57 4.25 -9.80
N ASN A 203 7.29 4.62 -10.86
CA ASN A 203 8.70 4.26 -11.02
C ASN A 203 9.59 4.87 -9.94
N LEU A 204 9.35 6.13 -9.56
CA LEU A 204 10.10 6.78 -8.49
C LEU A 204 9.80 6.15 -7.12
N ALA A 205 8.53 5.84 -6.82
CA ALA A 205 8.17 5.14 -5.58
C ALA A 205 8.89 3.78 -5.46
N ALA A 206 8.91 2.99 -6.53
CA ALA A 206 9.62 1.70 -6.56
C ALA A 206 11.14 1.87 -6.40
N ARG A 207 11.73 2.88 -7.03
CA ARG A 207 13.18 3.17 -6.90
C ARG A 207 13.54 3.63 -5.49
N LEU A 208 12.70 4.46 -4.86
CA LEU A 208 12.87 4.82 -3.45
C LEU A 208 12.78 3.58 -2.57
N GLU A 209 11.79 2.72 -2.79
CA GLU A 209 11.65 1.47 -2.04
C GLU A 209 12.95 0.67 -2.16
N SER A 210 13.45 0.38 -3.37
CA SER A 210 14.70 -0.38 -3.57
C SER A 210 15.96 0.16 -2.86
N GLN A 211 15.96 1.42 -2.43
CA GLN A 211 17.07 2.04 -1.67
C GLN A 211 16.84 2.04 -0.16
N ALA A 212 15.63 1.70 0.29
CA ALA A 212 15.26 1.68 1.70
C ALA A 212 15.88 0.44 2.37
N ALA A 213 16.64 0.66 3.44
CA ALA A 213 17.15 -0.45 4.25
C ALA A 213 16.02 -1.11 5.07
N ALA A 214 16.33 -2.23 5.70
CA ALA A 214 15.40 -2.93 6.58
C ALA A 214 14.93 -2.00 7.72
N GLY A 215 13.62 -1.77 7.83
CA GLY A 215 13.05 -0.87 8.83
C GLY A 215 12.98 0.60 8.40
N GLU A 216 13.50 0.95 7.21
CA GLU A 216 13.44 2.31 6.69
C GLU A 216 12.19 2.56 5.83
N ILE A 217 11.68 3.79 5.92
CA ILE A 217 10.68 4.34 5.01
C ILE A 217 11.31 5.54 4.31
N LEU A 218 11.51 5.43 3.00
CA LEU A 218 12.02 6.52 2.15
C LEU A 218 10.87 7.26 1.50
N ILE A 219 10.83 8.57 1.74
CA ILE A 219 9.73 9.45 1.32
C ILE A 219 10.30 10.53 0.41
N SER A 220 9.79 10.64 -0.81
CA SER A 220 10.16 11.73 -1.73
C SER A 220 9.90 13.12 -1.14
N ALA A 221 10.59 14.14 -1.63
CA ALA A 221 10.37 15.53 -1.23
C ALA A 221 8.91 15.99 -1.45
N GLU A 222 8.27 15.56 -2.53
CA GLU A 222 6.89 15.89 -2.88
C GLU A 222 5.90 15.30 -1.86
N THR A 223 6.09 14.05 -1.46
CA THR A 223 5.27 13.44 -0.40
C THR A 223 5.51 14.12 0.94
N ALA A 224 6.77 14.43 1.28
CA ALA A 224 7.09 15.11 2.54
C ALA A 224 6.45 16.50 2.61
N ALA A 225 6.42 17.25 1.50
CA ALA A 225 5.76 18.55 1.42
C ALA A 225 4.23 18.45 1.63
N LYS A 226 3.60 17.34 1.25
CA LYS A 226 2.16 17.07 1.48
C LYS A 226 1.84 16.59 2.90
N ALA A 227 2.86 16.18 3.67
CA ALA A 227 2.72 15.66 5.03
C ALA A 227 3.88 16.13 5.94
N PRO A 228 4.05 17.46 6.11
CA PRO A 228 5.22 18.01 6.81
C PRO A 228 5.28 17.57 8.27
N ASP A 229 4.12 17.47 8.95
CA ASP A 229 4.06 17.09 10.36
C ASP A 229 4.58 15.68 10.63
N LEU A 230 4.41 14.76 9.67
CA LEU A 230 4.86 13.37 9.80
C LEU A 230 6.32 13.18 9.39
N THR A 231 6.91 14.17 8.71
CA THR A 231 8.29 14.15 8.24
C THR A 231 9.17 15.17 8.95
N ALA A 232 8.62 15.90 9.92
CA ALA A 232 9.33 16.88 10.72
C ALA A 232 10.49 16.22 11.49
N GLY A 233 11.70 16.76 11.28
CA GLY A 233 12.92 16.25 11.92
C GLY A 233 13.43 14.93 11.34
N ALA A 234 12.85 14.43 10.24
CA ALA A 234 13.39 13.29 9.51
C ALA A 234 14.78 13.61 8.93
N GLU A 235 15.68 12.65 8.97
CA GLU A 235 16.94 12.75 8.23
C GLU A 235 16.63 12.89 6.74
N THR A 236 17.42 13.67 6.02
CA THR A 236 17.34 13.73 4.56
C THR A 236 18.54 13.05 3.93
N ARG A 237 18.27 12.11 3.01
CA ARG A 237 19.27 11.44 2.16
C ARG A 237 19.16 11.92 0.71
N ARG A 238 20.31 12.11 0.04
CA ARG A 238 20.35 12.27 -1.43
C ARG A 238 20.63 10.91 -2.05
N LEU A 239 19.79 10.50 -2.98
CA LEU A 239 19.82 9.18 -3.60
C LEU A 239 20.07 9.31 -5.09
N THR A 240 21.06 8.58 -5.60
CA THR A 240 21.25 8.39 -7.04
C THR A 240 20.43 7.19 -7.47
N LEU A 241 19.32 7.42 -8.16
CA LEU A 241 18.38 6.36 -8.53
C LEU A 241 18.62 5.95 -9.99
N LYS A 242 18.62 4.64 -10.26
CA LYS A 242 18.82 4.11 -11.62
C LYS A 242 17.83 4.75 -12.59
N GLY A 243 18.32 5.36 -13.66
CA GLY A 243 17.48 5.99 -14.68
C GLY A 243 16.81 7.29 -14.24
N ILE A 244 17.35 7.97 -13.22
CA ILE A 244 17.08 9.38 -12.91
C ILE A 244 18.43 10.10 -12.93
N GLU A 245 18.58 11.08 -13.79
CA GLU A 245 19.86 11.78 -13.98
C GLU A 245 20.25 12.61 -12.76
N GLN A 246 19.27 13.27 -12.14
CA GLN A 246 19.51 14.13 -10.98
C GLN A 246 19.30 13.36 -9.67
N PRO A 247 20.18 13.57 -8.66
CA PRO A 247 19.98 12.99 -7.33
C PRO A 247 18.65 13.40 -6.72
N VAL A 248 17.90 12.43 -6.21
CA VAL A 248 16.60 12.66 -5.56
C VAL A 248 16.80 12.87 -4.07
N LYS A 249 16.19 13.92 -3.53
CA LYS A 249 16.14 14.18 -2.09
C LYS A 249 15.00 13.36 -1.47
N ALA A 250 15.31 12.53 -0.49
CA ALA A 250 14.34 11.72 0.24
C ALA A 250 14.45 11.94 1.75
N SER A 251 13.32 12.01 2.43
CA SER A 251 13.25 11.96 3.89
C SER A 251 13.26 10.50 4.34
N VAL A 252 14.05 10.20 5.37
CA VAL A 252 14.18 8.87 5.95
C VAL A 252 13.42 8.85 7.26
N LEU A 253 12.37 8.03 7.35
CA LEU A 253 11.75 7.68 8.62
C LEU A 253 12.25 6.32 9.05
N ILE A 254 12.77 6.26 10.28
CA ILE A 254 13.22 5.03 10.92
C ILE A 254 12.26 4.72 12.06
N LYS A 255 11.97 3.42 12.23
CA LYS A 255 11.28 2.93 13.42
C LYS A 255 12.04 3.37 14.69
N ARG A 256 11.40 4.20 15.52
CA ARG A 256 11.82 4.39 16.92
C ARG A 256 11.34 3.23 17.77
#